data_AF-A0A529LMN3-F1
#
_entry.id   AF-A0A529LMN3-F1
#
_cell.length_a   1.000
_cell.length_b   1.000
_cell.length_c   1.000
_cell.angle_alpha   90.00
_cell.angle_beta   90.00
_cell.angle_gamma   90.00
#
_symmetry.space_group_name_H-M   'P 1'
#
loop_
_entity.id
_entity.type
_entity.pdbx_description
1 polymer ?
#
loop_
_entity_poly.entity_id
_entity_poly.type
_entity_poly.pdbx_seq_one_letter_code
_entity_poly.pdbx_strand_id
1 'polypeptide(L)'
;LIERSELTSGSSWHAAGGFHTLNGDPNVAKLQAYTVQLYKEIEEISGQSCSLHLTGGVMMADTPERMDFLRLAHAKGRYLGMDTELITPSEAKAMFPLMDETNFVGAMWDPVEGHLDPSGTTIAYSKAAKKLGAEIVLRNRVVELTQEVDGTWNVVTEQGTVKAEHVVNCGGLWAR
;
A
#
# COMPACT_ATOMS: atom_id res chain seq x y z
N LEU A 1 -17.76 -9.10 -2.97
CA LEU A 1 -16.90 -9.00 -1.75
C LEU A 1 -17.78 -9.24 -0.54
N ILE A 2 -17.32 -10.06 0.41
CA ILE A 2 -18.03 -10.38 1.65
C ILE A 2 -17.14 -9.95 2.81
N GLU A 3 -17.63 -9.05 3.65
CA GLU A 3 -16.91 -8.49 4.81
C GLU A 3 -17.66 -8.84 6.10
N ARG A 4 -16.93 -9.35 7.10
CA ARG A 4 -17.51 -9.81 8.38
C ARG A 4 -18.13 -8.70 9.21
N SER A 5 -17.68 -7.47 9.06
CA SER A 5 -18.14 -6.29 9.80
C SER A 5 -18.25 -5.09 8.87
N GLU A 6 -17.51 -4.01 9.12
CA GLU A 6 -17.37 -2.87 8.22
C GLU A 6 -16.09 -2.95 7.40
N LEU A 7 -16.05 -2.26 6.25
CA LEU A 7 -14.79 -2.05 5.54
C LEU A 7 -13.77 -1.38 6.47
N THR A 8 -12.50 -1.69 6.28
CA THR A 8 -11.36 -1.20 7.09
C THR A 8 -11.26 -1.79 8.50
N SER A 9 -12.22 -2.60 8.98
CA SER A 9 -12.28 -3.14 10.35
C SER A 9 -11.18 -4.16 10.73
N GLY A 10 -10.22 -4.40 9.84
CA GLY A 10 -8.98 -5.12 10.10
C GLY A 10 -7.82 -4.19 10.47
N SER A 11 -6.64 -4.41 9.87
CA SER A 11 -5.47 -3.57 10.12
C SER A 11 -5.49 -2.23 9.37
N SER A 12 -6.27 -2.12 8.31
CA SER A 12 -6.25 -0.97 7.41
C SER A 12 -6.57 0.35 8.11
N TRP A 13 -7.57 0.39 9.01
CA TRP A 13 -8.01 1.65 9.62
C TRP A 13 -6.93 2.35 10.46
N HIS A 14 -6.03 1.57 11.08
CA HIS A 14 -5.00 2.06 11.99
C HIS A 14 -3.61 2.10 11.33
N ALA A 15 -3.51 1.85 10.03
CA ALA A 15 -2.26 2.04 9.32
C ALA A 15 -1.91 3.53 9.31
N ALA A 16 -0.63 3.86 9.49
CA ALA A 16 -0.15 5.25 9.39
C ALA A 16 -0.26 5.83 7.97
N GLY A 17 -0.47 4.98 6.96
CA GLY A 17 -0.65 5.37 5.57
C GLY A 17 0.63 5.76 4.84
N GLY A 18 1.79 5.70 5.49
CA GLY A 18 3.09 5.92 4.87
C GLY A 18 3.44 4.83 3.87
N PHE A 19 3.98 5.23 2.72
CA PHE A 19 4.53 4.31 1.72
C PHE A 19 5.91 4.78 1.28
N HIS A 20 6.80 3.79 1.14
CA HIS A 20 8.16 3.96 0.66
C HIS A 20 8.29 3.24 -0.67
N THR A 21 8.81 3.93 -1.67
CA THR A 21 9.09 3.36 -2.99
C THR A 21 10.41 2.60 -3.02
N LEU A 22 11.26 2.80 -2.02
CA LEU A 22 12.48 2.04 -1.87
C LEU A 22 12.21 0.60 -1.41
N ASN A 23 12.45 -0.36 -2.30
CA ASN A 23 12.43 -1.78 -1.94
C ASN A 23 13.70 -2.51 -2.42
N GLY A 24 14.15 -3.49 -1.64
CA GLY A 24 15.29 -4.34 -2.00
C GLY A 24 14.99 -5.25 -3.20
N ASP A 25 13.70 -5.57 -3.40
CA ASP A 25 13.17 -6.35 -4.53
C ASP A 25 12.59 -5.43 -5.62
N PRO A 26 13.17 -5.45 -6.85
CA PRO A 26 12.67 -4.67 -7.98
C PRO A 26 11.20 -4.89 -8.35
N ASN A 27 10.66 -6.10 -8.16
CA ASN A 27 9.27 -6.39 -8.48
C ASN A 27 8.32 -5.71 -7.49
N VAL A 28 8.72 -5.63 -6.22
CA VAL A 28 7.95 -4.93 -5.19
C VAL A 28 7.98 -3.42 -5.44
N ALA A 29 9.14 -2.86 -5.78
CA ALA A 29 9.24 -1.45 -6.15
C ALA A 29 8.32 -1.09 -7.34
N LYS A 30 8.27 -1.95 -8.37
CA LYS A 30 7.36 -1.78 -9.51
C LYS A 30 5.88 -1.85 -9.11
N LEU A 31 5.51 -2.77 -8.22
CA LEU A 31 4.14 -2.88 -7.70
C LEU A 31 3.73 -1.64 -6.89
N GLN A 32 4.64 -1.09 -6.09
CA GLN A 32 4.40 0.13 -5.33
C GLN A 32 4.20 1.33 -6.27
N ALA A 33 5.07 1.50 -7.27
CA ALA A 33 4.93 2.56 -8.28
C ALA A 33 3.58 2.48 -9.02
N TYR A 34 3.17 1.28 -9.43
CA TYR A 34 1.85 1.04 -10.01
C TYR A 34 0.72 1.47 -9.06
N THR A 35 0.80 1.08 -7.78
CA THR A 35 -0.22 1.39 -6.78
C THR A 35 -0.36 2.89 -6.57
N VAL A 36 0.75 3.63 -6.49
CA VAL A 36 0.74 5.09 -6.36
C VAL A 36 0.07 5.75 -7.57
N GLN A 37 0.35 5.27 -8.78
CA GLN A 37 -0.27 5.77 -10.02
C GLN A 37 -1.77 5.47 -10.07
N LEU A 38 -2.18 4.28 -9.60
CA LEU A 38 -3.57 3.84 -9.60
C LEU A 38 -4.49 4.72 -8.74
N TYR A 39 -3.97 5.35 -7.67
CA TYR A 39 -4.81 6.18 -6.80
C TYR A 39 -5.52 7.31 -7.55
N LYS A 40 -4.86 7.92 -8.54
CA LYS A 40 -5.49 8.97 -9.37
C LYS A 40 -6.72 8.46 -10.11
N GLU A 41 -6.59 7.31 -10.77
CA GLU A 41 -7.71 6.68 -11.47
C GLU A 41 -8.85 6.30 -10.50
N ILE A 42 -8.50 5.78 -9.32
CA ILE A 42 -9.49 5.45 -8.30
C ILE A 42 -10.23 6.69 -7.79
N GLU A 43 -9.54 7.81 -7.58
CA GLU A 43 -10.19 9.08 -7.22
C GLU A 43 -11.14 9.56 -8.33
N GLU A 44 -10.71 9.51 -9.59
CA GLU A 44 -11.51 9.90 -10.76
C GLU A 44 -12.79 9.06 -10.89
N ILE A 45 -12.68 7.73 -10.81
CA ILE A 45 -13.83 6.83 -10.91
C ILE A 45 -14.74 7.00 -9.69
N SER A 46 -14.18 7.02 -8.48
CA SER A 46 -14.97 6.99 -7.24
C SER A 46 -15.61 8.34 -6.89
N GLY A 47 -15.00 9.46 -7.30
CA GLY A 47 -15.31 10.80 -6.80
C GLY A 47 -14.95 11.01 -5.33
N GLN A 48 -14.07 10.17 -4.77
CA GLN A 48 -13.62 10.21 -3.39
C GLN A 48 -12.10 10.38 -3.39
N SER A 49 -11.59 11.38 -2.66
CA SER A 49 -10.14 11.50 -2.50
C SER A 49 -9.59 10.40 -1.58
N CYS A 50 -8.42 9.89 -1.95
CA CYS A 50 -7.53 9.03 -1.17
C CYS A 50 -6.66 9.84 -0.19
N SER A 51 -6.70 11.18 -0.27
CA SER A 51 -5.85 12.10 0.50
C SER A 51 -4.36 11.76 0.35
N LEU A 52 -3.90 11.57 -0.90
CA LEU A 52 -2.51 11.27 -1.22
C LEU A 52 -1.63 12.53 -1.07
N HIS A 53 -0.58 12.44 -0.26
CA HIS A 53 0.40 13.50 -0.05
C HIS A 53 1.79 12.97 -0.39
N LEU A 54 2.33 13.34 -1.56
CA LEU A 54 3.70 13.05 -1.96
C LEU A 54 4.62 14.13 -1.39
N THR A 55 4.93 14.02 -0.11
CA THR A 55 5.84 14.93 0.59
C THR A 55 7.30 14.68 0.24
N GLY A 56 7.56 13.54 -0.42
CA GLY A 56 8.85 12.89 -0.52
C GLY A 56 9.38 12.42 0.83
N GLY A 57 10.45 11.64 0.80
CA GLY A 57 10.99 10.94 1.96
C GLY A 57 12.50 10.85 1.91
N VAL A 58 13.12 10.92 3.08
CA VAL A 58 14.57 10.78 3.24
C VAL A 58 14.88 9.55 4.06
N MET A 59 15.69 8.66 3.48
CA MET A 59 16.29 7.56 4.21
C MET A 59 17.69 7.95 4.66
N MET A 60 17.87 8.11 5.97
CA MET A 60 19.17 8.48 6.55
C MET A 60 20.10 7.27 6.69
N ALA A 61 21.41 7.53 6.58
CA ALA A 61 22.47 6.61 6.94
C ALA A 61 23.27 7.16 8.12
N ASP A 62 23.19 6.46 9.25
CA ASP A 62 23.95 6.71 10.48
C ASP A 62 25.32 6.02 10.48
N THR A 63 25.53 5.04 9.58
CA THR A 63 26.79 4.32 9.42
C THR A 63 27.26 4.25 7.97
N PRO A 64 28.58 4.06 7.71
CA PRO A 64 29.10 3.84 6.37
C PRO A 64 28.44 2.65 5.65
N GLU A 65 28.18 1.56 6.38
CA GLU A 65 27.53 0.36 5.84
C GLU A 65 26.09 0.64 5.42
N ARG A 66 25.37 1.48 6.20
CA ARG A 66 24.03 1.94 5.81
C ARG A 66 24.10 2.81 4.56
N MET A 67 25.14 3.63 4.41
CA MET A 67 25.34 4.42 3.20
C MET A 67 25.65 3.56 1.97
N ASP A 68 26.42 2.47 2.12
CA ASP A 68 26.64 1.50 1.04
C ASP A 68 25.35 0.82 0.60
N PHE A 69 24.47 0.49 1.55
CA PHE A 69 23.12 0.01 1.22
C PHE A 69 22.33 1.06 0.42
N LEU A 70 22.37 2.34 0.79
CA LEU A 70 21.69 3.41 0.04
C LEU A 70 22.27 3.59 -1.36
N ARG A 71 23.60 3.51 -1.53
CA ARG A 71 24.24 3.56 -2.86
C ARG A 71 23.78 2.41 -3.76
N LEU A 72 23.71 1.20 -3.20
CA LEU A 72 23.18 0.03 -3.93
C LEU A 72 21.71 0.22 -4.30
N ALA A 73 20.90 0.71 -3.36
CA ALA A 73 19.47 0.94 -3.57
C ALA A 73 19.23 2.03 -4.64
N HIS A 74 19.97 3.14 -4.60
CA HIS A 74 19.95 4.19 -5.63
C HIS A 74 20.36 3.65 -7.01
N ALA A 75 21.43 2.83 -7.08
CA ALA A 75 21.85 2.23 -8.35
C ALA A 75 20.76 1.32 -8.96
N LYS A 76 20.06 0.53 -8.13
CA LYS A 76 18.91 -0.26 -8.55
C LYS A 76 17.72 0.61 -8.96
N GLY A 77 17.44 1.67 -8.18
CA GLY A 77 16.38 2.62 -8.46
C GLY A 77 16.54 3.28 -9.84
N ARG A 78 17.76 3.72 -10.19
CA ARG A 78 18.06 4.27 -11.53
C ARG A 78 17.79 3.26 -12.66
N TYR A 79 18.11 1.98 -12.45
CA TYR A 79 17.78 0.95 -13.44
C TYR A 79 16.26 0.77 -13.62
N LEU A 80 15.48 1.00 -12.57
CA LEU A 80 14.02 0.93 -12.58
C LEU A 80 13.34 2.24 -13.01
N GLY A 81 14.11 3.28 -13.32
CA GLY A 81 13.60 4.61 -13.69
C GLY A 81 13.05 5.41 -12.51
N MET A 82 13.58 5.18 -11.30
CA MET A 82 13.24 5.96 -10.10
C MET A 82 14.13 7.20 -9.97
N ASP A 83 13.52 8.33 -9.64
CA ASP A 83 14.17 9.65 -9.50
C ASP A 83 14.71 9.88 -8.07
N THR A 84 15.43 8.89 -7.54
CA THR A 84 16.08 9.01 -6.22
C THR A 84 17.40 9.76 -6.31
N GLU A 85 17.81 10.45 -5.25
CA GLU A 85 19.08 11.18 -5.19
C GLU A 85 19.86 10.84 -3.92
N LEU A 86 21.18 10.65 -4.03
CA LEU A 86 22.04 10.57 -2.85
C LEU A 86 22.39 11.97 -2.39
N ILE A 87 22.12 12.29 -1.12
CA ILE A 87 22.28 13.63 -0.57
C ILE A 87 23.11 13.60 0.72
N THR A 88 23.66 14.76 1.06
CA THR A 88 24.38 15.01 2.32
C THR A 88 23.40 15.16 3.50
N PRO A 89 23.87 14.96 4.74
CA PRO A 89 23.06 15.25 5.93
C PRO A 89 22.55 16.70 5.98
N SER A 90 23.34 17.66 5.50
CA SER A 90 22.96 19.08 5.50
C SER A 90 21.90 19.42 4.46
N GLU A 91 21.93 18.78 3.29
CA GLU A 91 20.83 18.87 2.32
C GLU A 91 19.55 18.27 2.91
N ALA A 92 19.64 17.12 3.58
CA ALA A 92 18.50 16.51 4.27
C ALA A 92 17.93 17.44 5.36
N LYS A 93 18.78 18.08 6.18
CA LYS A 93 18.34 19.04 7.20
C LYS A 93 17.72 20.30 6.61
N ALA A 94 18.20 20.78 5.47
CA ALA A 94 17.57 21.90 4.77
C ALA A 94 16.11 21.58 4.37
N MET A 95 15.84 20.32 4.04
CA MET A 95 14.49 19.82 3.74
C MET A 95 13.67 19.48 4.99
N PHE A 96 14.32 18.95 6.03
CA PHE A 96 13.71 18.50 7.29
C PHE A 96 14.36 19.21 8.50
N PRO A 97 14.02 20.50 8.77
CA PRO A 97 14.80 21.34 9.70
C PRO A 97 14.80 20.90 11.17
N LEU A 98 13.90 19.99 11.57
CA LEU A 98 13.82 19.45 12.92
C LEU A 98 14.81 18.31 13.18
N MET A 99 15.48 17.81 12.13
CA MET A 99 16.48 16.75 12.22
C MET A 99 17.81 17.26 12.78
N ASP A 100 18.46 16.41 13.58
CA ASP A 100 19.86 16.57 13.95
C ASP A 100 20.78 15.83 12.97
N GLU A 101 21.45 16.57 12.10
CA GLU A 101 22.32 16.04 11.05
C GLU A 101 23.61 15.39 11.59
N THR A 102 24.02 15.67 12.84
CA THR A 102 25.35 15.27 13.35
C THR A 102 25.50 13.76 13.55
N ASN A 103 24.39 13.02 13.53
CA ASN A 103 24.37 11.57 13.73
C ASN A 103 24.44 10.79 12.41
N PHE A 104 24.61 11.46 11.27
CA PHE A 104 24.47 10.84 9.95
C PHE A 104 25.68 11.08 9.05
N VAL A 105 26.02 10.06 8.26
CA VAL A 105 27.11 10.10 7.27
C VAL A 105 26.62 10.38 5.84
N GLY A 106 25.30 10.32 5.63
CA GLY A 106 24.66 10.57 4.34
C GLY A 106 23.18 10.23 4.37
N ALA A 107 22.50 10.44 3.25
CA ALA A 107 21.11 10.07 3.09
C ALA A 107 20.77 9.84 1.61
N MET A 108 19.55 9.39 1.39
CA MET A 108 18.96 9.28 0.06
C MET A 108 17.56 9.87 0.08
N TRP A 109 17.29 10.72 -0.90
CA TRP A 109 16.01 11.38 -1.12
C TRP A 109 15.21 10.64 -2.19
N ASP A 110 13.91 10.53 -1.96
CA ASP A 110 12.94 10.04 -2.94
C ASP A 110 11.73 10.99 -2.99
N PRO A 111 11.47 11.66 -4.14
CA PRO A 111 10.36 12.61 -4.27
C PRO A 111 8.97 11.96 -4.31
N VAL A 112 8.87 10.64 -4.53
CA VAL A 112 7.59 9.93 -4.66
C VAL A 112 7.20 9.15 -3.41
N GLU A 113 7.91 9.32 -2.30
CA GLU A 113 7.44 8.87 -0.98
C GLU A 113 6.40 9.80 -0.38
N GLY A 114 5.61 9.28 0.56
CA GLY A 114 4.58 10.07 1.19
C GLY A 114 3.63 9.26 2.04
N HIS A 115 2.41 9.79 2.20
CA HIS A 115 1.36 9.12 2.94
C HIS A 115 -0.02 9.37 2.32
N LEU A 116 -1.00 8.58 2.76
CA LEU A 116 -2.40 8.72 2.36
C LEU A 116 -3.34 8.40 3.53
N ASP A 117 -4.65 8.58 3.34
CA ASP A 117 -5.67 8.07 4.27
C ASP A 117 -6.05 6.63 3.88
N PRO A 118 -5.65 5.59 4.66
CA PRO A 118 -5.95 4.21 4.31
C PRO A 118 -7.45 3.91 4.31
N SER A 119 -8.18 4.52 5.23
CA SER A 119 -9.62 4.31 5.36
C SER A 119 -10.35 4.97 4.19
N GLY A 120 -10.07 6.25 3.94
CA GLY A 120 -10.61 6.99 2.80
C GLY A 120 -10.30 6.33 1.45
N THR A 121 -9.07 5.86 1.27
CA THR A 121 -8.63 5.10 0.09
C THR A 121 -9.42 3.80 -0.06
N THR A 122 -9.64 3.05 1.02
CA THR A 122 -10.45 1.82 0.98
C THR A 122 -11.89 2.11 0.55
N ILE A 123 -12.47 3.22 1.05
CA ILE A 123 -13.79 3.67 0.63
C ILE A 123 -13.79 4.09 -0.85
N ALA A 124 -12.75 4.77 -1.33
CA ALA A 124 -12.60 5.14 -2.74
C ALA A 124 -12.59 3.89 -3.64
N TYR A 125 -11.78 2.87 -3.32
CA TYR A 125 -11.80 1.58 -4.01
C TYR A 125 -13.19 0.93 -3.99
N SER A 126 -13.86 0.92 -2.83
CA SER A 126 -15.19 0.31 -2.73
C SER A 126 -16.23 0.99 -3.62
N LYS A 127 -16.18 2.32 -3.74
CA LYS A 127 -17.04 3.12 -4.62
C LYS A 127 -16.74 2.85 -6.08
N ALA A 128 -15.45 2.83 -6.46
CA ALA A 128 -15.02 2.51 -7.81
C ALA A 128 -15.46 1.09 -8.23
N ALA A 129 -15.22 0.10 -7.38
CA ALA A 129 -15.62 -1.29 -7.62
C ALA A 129 -17.15 -1.41 -7.81
N LYS A 130 -17.95 -0.76 -6.96
CA LYS A 130 -19.42 -0.74 -7.11
C LYS A 130 -19.88 -0.09 -8.42
N LYS A 131 -19.27 1.04 -8.82
CA LYS A 131 -19.57 1.68 -10.11
C LYS A 131 -19.25 0.78 -11.31
N LEU A 132 -18.26 -0.10 -11.16
CA LEU A 132 -17.86 -1.08 -12.17
C LEU A 132 -18.61 -2.42 -12.06
N GLY A 133 -19.66 -2.51 -11.22
CA GLY A 133 -20.55 -3.67 -11.14
C GLY A 133 -20.25 -4.68 -10.03
N ALA A 134 -19.27 -4.41 -9.15
CA ALA A 134 -19.01 -5.29 -8.02
C ALA A 134 -20.07 -5.16 -6.91
N GLU A 135 -20.50 -6.28 -6.36
CA GLU A 135 -21.33 -6.32 -5.16
C GLU A 135 -20.46 -6.41 -3.89
N ILE A 136 -20.80 -5.61 -2.88
CA ILE A 136 -20.12 -5.61 -1.58
C ILE A 136 -21.16 -5.79 -0.48
N VAL A 137 -21.07 -6.91 0.23
CA VAL A 137 -21.94 -7.27 1.35
C VAL A 137 -21.15 -7.15 2.64
N LEU A 138 -21.60 -6.26 3.53
CA LEU A 138 -20.99 -5.98 4.83
C LEU A 138 -21.73 -6.75 5.93
N ARG A 139 -21.09 -6.88 7.10
CA ARG A 139 -21.62 -7.56 8.29
C ARG A 139 -22.14 -8.97 7.97
N ASN A 140 -21.42 -9.67 7.12
CA ASN A 140 -21.74 -11.02 6.70
C ASN A 140 -20.48 -11.88 6.78
N ARG A 141 -20.24 -12.52 7.93
CA ARG A 141 -19.03 -13.32 8.10
C ARG A 141 -19.11 -14.61 7.30
N VAL A 142 -18.04 -14.94 6.58
CA VAL A 142 -17.83 -16.29 6.04
C VAL A 142 -17.48 -17.21 7.20
N VAL A 143 -18.24 -18.29 7.37
CA VAL A 143 -18.07 -19.25 8.46
C VAL A 143 -17.46 -20.57 7.99
N GLU A 144 -17.63 -20.91 6.71
CA GLU A 144 -17.13 -22.15 6.12
C GLU A 144 -16.96 -21.98 4.61
N LEU A 145 -15.96 -22.70 4.06
CA LEU A 145 -15.77 -22.87 2.63
C LEU A 145 -15.82 -24.37 2.34
N THR A 146 -16.71 -24.79 1.45
CA THR A 146 -16.72 -26.16 0.91
C THR A 146 -16.57 -26.11 -0.61
N GLN A 147 -15.95 -27.13 -1.17
CA GLN A 147 -15.77 -27.25 -2.62
C GLN A 147 -16.60 -28.41 -3.15
N GLU A 148 -17.36 -28.14 -4.20
CA GLU A 148 -18.15 -29.11 -4.93
C GLU A 148 -17.26 -29.97 -5.85
N VAL A 149 -17.80 -31.11 -6.29
CA VAL A 149 -17.07 -32.05 -7.16
C VAL A 149 -16.70 -31.41 -8.52
N ASP A 150 -17.48 -30.45 -8.99
CA ASP A 150 -17.21 -29.71 -10.23
C ASP A 150 -16.16 -28.59 -10.07
N GLY A 151 -15.61 -28.42 -8.86
CA GLY A 151 -14.61 -27.42 -8.53
C GLY A 151 -15.18 -26.08 -8.09
N THR A 152 -16.49 -25.86 -8.16
CA THR A 152 -17.14 -24.65 -7.64
C THR A 152 -17.08 -24.61 -6.12
N TRP A 153 -17.13 -23.41 -5.54
CA TRP A 153 -17.08 -23.17 -4.11
C TRP A 153 -18.46 -22.79 -3.57
N ASN A 154 -18.80 -23.36 -2.43
CA ASN A 154 -19.84 -22.83 -1.55
C ASN A 154 -19.18 -21.99 -0.46
N VAL A 155 -19.44 -20.69 -0.51
CA VAL A 155 -19.03 -19.73 0.52
C VAL A 155 -20.18 -19.60 1.51
N VAL A 156 -20.11 -20.34 2.62
CA VAL A 156 -21.15 -20.34 3.64
C VAL A 156 -20.97 -19.13 4.55
N THR A 157 -22.01 -18.32 4.67
CA THR A 157 -22.00 -17.09 5.45
C THR A 157 -23.14 -17.05 6.45
N GLU A 158 -23.09 -16.11 7.40
CA GLU A 158 -24.16 -15.89 8.38
C GLU A 158 -25.50 -15.50 7.73
N GLN A 159 -25.50 -15.00 6.49
CA GLN A 159 -26.71 -14.59 5.75
C GLN A 159 -27.08 -15.55 4.59
N GLY A 160 -26.44 -16.72 4.50
CA GLY A 160 -26.70 -17.73 3.48
C GLY A 160 -25.45 -18.15 2.69
N THR A 161 -25.63 -19.04 1.72
CA THR A 161 -24.51 -19.60 0.94
C THR A 161 -24.42 -18.91 -0.42
N VAL A 162 -23.22 -18.46 -0.78
CA VAL A 162 -22.91 -17.90 -2.10
C VAL A 162 -22.11 -18.94 -2.90
N LYS A 163 -22.53 -19.23 -4.13
CA LYS A 163 -21.75 -20.07 -5.05
C LYS A 163 -20.76 -19.22 -5.84
N ALA A 164 -19.51 -19.67 -5.94
CA ALA A 164 -18.46 -18.97 -6.69
C ALA A 164 -17.54 -19.95 -7.42
N GLU A 165 -17.07 -19.60 -8.61
CA GLU A 165 -16.06 -20.39 -9.34
C GLU A 165 -14.68 -20.28 -8.67
N HIS A 166 -14.40 -19.10 -8.09
CA HIS A 166 -13.14 -18.80 -7.42
C HIS A 166 -13.37 -18.07 -6.10
N VAL A 167 -12.51 -18.34 -5.13
CA VAL A 167 -12.48 -17.66 -3.83
C VAL A 167 -11.08 -17.10 -3.61
N VAL A 168 -11.00 -15.81 -3.28
CA VAL A 168 -9.75 -15.12 -2.93
C VAL A 168 -9.79 -14.76 -1.45
N ASN A 169 -8.88 -15.32 -0.66
CA ASN A 169 -8.80 -15.02 0.77
C ASN A 169 -8.00 -13.73 1.00
N CYS A 170 -8.73 -12.65 1.30
CA CYS A 170 -8.18 -11.36 1.72
C CYS A 170 -8.51 -11.04 3.19
N GLY A 171 -8.62 -12.07 4.05
CA GLY A 171 -9.08 -11.95 5.45
C GLY A 171 -8.09 -11.29 6.43
N GLY A 172 -6.98 -10.70 5.96
CA GLY A 172 -5.97 -10.08 6.81
C GLY A 172 -5.46 -11.03 7.90
N LEU A 173 -5.51 -10.60 9.16
CA LEU A 173 -5.08 -11.43 10.30
C LEU A 173 -5.95 -12.67 10.55
N TRP A 174 -7.14 -12.74 9.94
CA TRP A 174 -8.06 -13.88 9.98
C TRP A 174 -7.90 -14.82 8.78
N ALA A 175 -6.86 -14.64 7.96
CA ALA A 175 -6.65 -15.49 6.79
C ALA A 175 -6.22 -16.92 7.12
N ARG A 176 -5.78 -17.19 8.36
CA ARG A 176 -5.33 -18.50 8.84
C ARG A 176 -6.42 -19.24 9.59
#